data_AF-A0A536RT26-F1
#
_entry.id   AF-A0A536RT26-F1
#
_cell.length_a   1.000
_cell.length_b   1.000
_cell.length_c   1.000
_cell.angle_alpha   90.00
_cell.angle_beta   90.00
_cell.angle_gamma   90.00
#
_symmetry.space_group_name_H-M   'P 1'
#
loop_
_entity.id
_entity.type
_entity.pdbx_description
1 polymer ?
#
loop_
_entity_poly.entity_id
_entity_poly.type
_entity_poly.pdbx_seq_one_letter_code
_entity_poly.pdbx_strand_id
1 'polypeptide(L)' 'MVAQGLTNREIAAKLFISERTADGHLEHIREKLGVNTRAQVTAWVVRREAVELAPPVARPARTQVPTWT' A
#
# COMPACT_ATOMS: atom_id res chain seq x y z
N MET A 1 -4.93 -9.61 -2.80
CA MET A 1 -3.91 -10.57 -3.27
C MET A 1 -2.68 -10.67 -2.36
N VAL A 2 -1.96 -9.61 -1.98
CA VAL A 2 -0.94 -9.71 -0.89
C VAL A 2 -1.42 -8.98 0.36
N ALA A 3 -1.98 -7.77 0.17
CA ALA A 3 -2.58 -6.96 1.23
C ALA A 3 -3.81 -7.61 1.91
N GLN A 4 -4.43 -8.59 1.25
CA GLN A 4 -5.55 -9.37 1.78
C GLN A 4 -5.08 -10.64 2.52
N GLY A 5 -3.78 -10.83 2.71
CA GLY A 5 -3.22 -11.98 3.45
C GLY A 5 -3.04 -13.28 2.67
N LEU A 6 -3.45 -13.36 1.38
CA LEU A 6 -3.37 -14.61 0.61
C LEU A 6 -1.94 -15.07 0.36
N THR A 7 -1.62 -16.34 0.57
CA THR A 7 -0.34 -16.98 0.25
C THR A 7 0.03 -16.94 -1.24
N ASN A 8 1.29 -17.20 -1.59
CA ASN A 8 1.72 -17.27 -2.99
C ASN A 8 0.97 -18.34 -3.77
N ARG A 9 0.67 -19.48 -3.15
CA ARG A 9 -0.16 -20.54 -3.72
C ARG A 9 -1.58 -20.06 -4.05
N GLU A 10 -2.22 -19.29 -3.16
CA GLU A 10 -3.56 -18.75 -3.40
C GLU A 10 -3.56 -17.64 -4.46
N ILE A 11 -2.52 -16.82 -4.50
CA ILE A 11 -2.31 -15.81 -5.55
C ILE A 11 -2.14 -16.52 -6.90
N ALA A 12 -1.29 -17.55 -6.95
CA ALA A 12 -1.03 -18.35 -8.13
C ALA A 12 -2.31 -19.01 -8.66
N ALA A 13 -3.10 -19.62 -7.78
CA ALA A 13 -4.39 -20.22 -8.14
C ALA A 13 -5.39 -19.18 -8.69
N LYS A 14 -5.48 -17.99 -8.10
CA LYS A 14 -6.39 -16.93 -8.56
C LYS A 14 -5.97 -16.29 -9.88
N LEU A 15 -4.67 -16.24 -10.15
CA LEU A 15 -4.11 -15.62 -11.36
C LEU A 15 -3.77 -16.63 -12.46
N PHE A 16 -4.01 -17.92 -12.23
CA PHE A 16 -3.66 -19.01 -13.15
C PHE A 16 -2.17 -19.00 -13.55
N ILE A 17 -1.29 -18.71 -12.59
CA ILE A 17 0.17 -18.71 -12.76
C ILE A 17 0.83 -19.73 -11.82
N SER A 18 2.12 -20.00 -12.01
CA SER A 18 2.87 -20.83 -11.06
C SER A 18 3.15 -20.08 -9.76
N GLU A 19 3.30 -20.81 -8.66
CA GLU A 19 3.71 -20.23 -7.37
C GLU A 19 5.07 -19.51 -7.47
N ARG A 20 6.01 -20.07 -8.26
CA ARG A 20 7.30 -19.45 -8.55
C ARG A 20 7.16 -18.11 -9.28
N THR A 21 6.21 -18.01 -10.19
CA THR A 21 5.90 -16.75 -10.89
C THR A 21 5.33 -15.71 -9.93
N ALA A 22 4.43 -16.13 -9.03
CA ALA A 22 3.88 -15.25 -7.99
C ALA A 22 4.98 -14.74 -7.03
N ASP A 23 5.94 -15.60 -6.69
CA ASP A 23 7.07 -15.24 -5.83
C ASP A 23 8.02 -14.22 -6.50
N GLY A 24 8.38 -14.45 -7.78
CA GLY A 24 9.19 -13.49 -8.54
C GLY A 24 8.50 -12.14 -8.72
N HIS A 25 7.18 -12.10 -8.88
CA HIS A 25 6.44 -10.84 -8.88
C HIS A 25 6.54 -10.11 -7.52
N LEU A 26 6.44 -10.85 -6.41
CA LEU A 26 6.60 -10.29 -5.07
C LEU A 26 8.01 -9.75 -4.83
N GLU A 27 9.03 -10.43 -5.34
CA GLU A 27 10.43 -9.98 -5.28
C GLU A 27 10.61 -8.64 -5.98
N HIS A 28 10.18 -8.53 -7.24
CA HIS A 28 10.27 -7.26 -7.97
C HIS A 28 9.45 -6.13 -7.31
N ILE A 29 8.31 -6.45 -6.68
CA ILE A 29 7.53 -5.47 -5.93
C ILE A 29 8.31 -5.00 -4.69
N ARG A 30 8.91 -5.93 -3.93
CA ARG A 30 9.74 -5.62 -2.76
C ARG A 30 10.90 -4.70 -3.13
N GLU A 31 11.61 -5.02 -4.21
CA GLU A 31 12.71 -4.20 -4.73
C GLU A 31 12.24 -2.78 -5.09
N LYS A 32 11.15 -2.66 -5.86
CA LYS A 32 10.59 -1.36 -6.25
C LYS A 32 10.13 -0.52 -5.07
N LEU A 33 9.66 -1.16 -4.00
CA LEU A 33 9.17 -0.50 -2.80
C LEU A 33 10.28 -0.30 -1.74
N GLY A 34 11.46 -0.89 -1.93
CA GLY A 34 12.56 -0.86 -0.95
C GLY A 34 12.23 -1.57 0.36
N VAL A 35 11.39 -2.61 0.32
CA VAL A 35 10.96 -3.36 1.50
C VAL A 35 11.43 -4.80 1.44
N ASN A 36 11.73 -5.39 2.60
CA ASN A 36 12.36 -6.71 2.67
C ASN A 36 11.38 -7.81 3.08
N THR A 37 10.20 -7.45 3.60
CA THR A 37 9.22 -8.42 4.08
C THR A 37 7.88 -8.27 3.40
N ARG A 38 7.17 -9.41 3.30
CA ARG A 38 5.78 -9.45 2.84
C ARG A 38 4.86 -8.58 3.70
N ALA A 39 5.08 -8.56 5.01
CA ALA A 39 4.32 -7.71 5.93
C ALA A 39 4.50 -6.22 5.63
N GLN A 40 5.71 -5.80 5.25
CA GLN A 40 5.97 -4.43 4.83
C GLN A 40 5.27 -4.08 3.50
N VAL A 41 5.20 -5.01 2.54
CA VAL A 41 4.40 -4.84 1.31
C VAL A 41 2.93 -4.63 1.65
N THR A 42 2.37 -5.45 2.54
CA THR A 42 0.98 -5.29 3.01
C THR A 42 0.76 -3.94 3.69
N ALA A 43 1.65 -3.55 4.62
CA ALA A 43 1.56 -2.26 5.31
C ALA A 43 1.65 -1.07 4.35
N TRP A 44 2.49 -1.15 3.32
CA TRP A 44 2.60 -0.12 2.29
C TRP A 44 1.30 0.06 1.50
N VAL A 45 0.66 -1.04 1.08
CA VAL A 45 -0.62 -1.00 0.36
C VAL A 45 -1.73 -0.42 1.23
N VAL A 46 -1.86 -0.87 2.48
CA VAL A 46 -2.87 -0.37 3.42
C VAL A 46 -2.69 1.12 3.67
N ARG A 47 -1.45 1.58 3.87
CA ARG A 47 -1.16 3.02 4.03
C ARG A 47 -1.56 3.81 2.78
N ARG A 48 -1.31 3.27 1.58
CA ARG A 48 -1.66 3.94 0.33
C ARG A 48 -3.17 4.04 0.14
N GLU A 49 -3.91 2.95 0.37
CA GLU A 49 -5.37 2.94 0.31
C GLU A 49 -5.98 3.91 1.33
N ALA A 50 -5.40 4.02 2.53
CA ALA A 50 -5.86 4.99 3.53
C ALA A 50 -5.67 6.46 3.09
N VAL A 51 -4.61 6.76 2.33
CA VAL A 51 -4.40 8.10 1.74
C VAL A 51 -5.38 8.38 0.61
N GLU A 52 -5.72 7.35 -0.18
CA GLU A 52 -6.64 7.46 -1.31
C GLU A 52 -8.11 7.56 -0.88
N LEU A 53 -8.47 6.91 0.23
CA LEU A 53 -9.80 6.95 0.84
C LEU A 53 -10.03 8.15 1.76
N ALA A 54 -8.98 8.86 2.16
CA ALA A 54 -9.12 10.10 2.90
C ALA A 54 -9.74 11.16 1.97
N PRO A 55 -10.85 11.83 2.36
CA PRO A 55 -11.34 12.98 1.59
C PRO A 55 -10.18 13.98 1.44
N PRO A 56 -10.01 14.62 0.26
CA PRO A 56 -8.91 15.55 0.04
C PRO A 56 -8.97 16.58 1.15
N VAL A 57 -8.00 16.49 2.08
CA VAL A 57 -8.04 17.22 3.35
C VAL A 57 -8.32 18.68 3.02
N ALA A 58 -9.48 19.17 3.46
CA ALA A 58 -9.80 20.58 3.40
C ALA A 58 -8.67 21.29 4.13
N ARG A 59 -7.77 21.89 3.35
CA ARG A 59 -6.59 22.60 3.83
C ARG A 59 -7.07 23.51 4.96
N PRO A 60 -6.55 23.41 6.19
CA PRO A 60 -7.06 24.23 7.28
C PRO A 60 -6.93 25.68 6.82
N ALA A 61 -8.07 26.35 6.70
CA ALA A 61 -8.13 27.75 6.31
C ALA A 61 -7.19 28.48 7.28
N ARG A 62 -6.13 29.07 6.73
CA ARG A 62 -5.12 29.80 7.48
C ARG A 62 -5.86 30.83 8.32
N THR A 63 -6.03 30.56 9.60
CA THR A 63 -6.72 31.48 10.49
C THR A 63 -5.88 32.74 10.53
N GLN A 64 -6.40 33.83 9.97
CA GLN A 64 -5.85 35.14 10.21
C GLN A 64 -5.88 35.37 11.72
N VAL A 65 -4.72 35.60 12.32
CA VAL A 65 -4.61 36.11 13.69
C VAL A 65 -5.09 37.54 13.67
N PRO A 66 -6.20 37.90 14.35
CA PRO A 66 -6.56 39.29 14.46
C PRO A 66 -5.60 39.92 15.46
N THR A 67 -4.70 40.77 14.98
CA THR A 67 -3.95 41.70 15.82
C THR A 67 -4.91 42.80 16.23
N TRP A 68 -5.35 42.80 17.48
CA TRP A 68 -5.99 43.99 18.05
C TRP A 68 -5.02 44.65 19.03
N THR A 69 -4.77 45.92 18.72
CA THR A 69 -4.35 47.04 19.57
C THR A 69 -5.08 47.10 20.91
#